data_AF-A0Z426-F1
#
_entry.id   AF-A0Z426-F1
#
_cell.length_a   1.000
_cell.length_b   1.000
_cell.length_c   1.000
_cell.angle_alpha   90.00
_cell.angle_beta   90.00
_cell.angle_gamma   90.00
#
_symmetry.space_group_name_H-M   'P 1'
#
loop_
_entity.id
_entity.type
_entity.pdbx_description
1 polymer ?
#
loop_
_entity_poly.entity_id
_entity_poly.type
_entity_poly.pdbx_seq_one_letter_code
_entity_poly.pdbx_strand_id
1 'polypeptide(L)' 'MESLYLLIPIALIFVIIVAALLIWSINRGQYDDLDHDAWRALNDDLTGNSTPPDDNDRN' A
#
# COMPACT_ATOMS: atom_id res chain seq x y z
N MET A 1 -13.67 -28.54 28.15
CA MET A 1 -14.82 -28.22 27.28
C MET A 1 -15.34 -26.80 27.48
N GLU A 2 -15.19 -26.22 28.68
CA GLU A 2 -15.68 -24.87 29.00
C GLU A 2 -14.92 -23.74 28.26
N SER A 3 -13.61 -23.88 28.06
CA SER A 3 -12.78 -22.87 27.38
C SER A 3 -13.13 -22.67 25.90
N LEU A 4 -13.65 -23.71 25.23
CA LEU A 4 -14.01 -23.65 23.82
C LEU A 4 -15.17 -22.66 23.58
N TYR A 5 -16.11 -22.58 24.54
CA TYR A 5 -17.24 -21.64 24.48
C TYR A 5 -16.81 -20.18 24.61
N LEU A 6 -15.70 -19.90 25.28
CA LEU A 6 -15.08 -18.57 25.32
C LEU A 6 -14.21 -18.30 24.10
N LEU A 7 -13.51 -19.32 23.59
CA LEU A 7 -12.57 -19.18 22.47
C LEU A 7 -13.28 -18.92 21.13
N ILE A 8 -14.42 -19.57 20.88
CA ILE A 8 -15.21 -19.40 19.65
C ILE A 8 -15.62 -17.93 19.40
N PRO A 9 -16.27 -17.22 20.35
CA PRO A 9 -16.65 -15.83 20.13
C PRO A 9 -15.46 -14.90 20.02
N ILE A 10 -14.37 -15.14 20.77
CA ILE A 10 -13.13 -14.37 20.67
C ILE A 10 -12.53 -14.51 19.27
N ALA A 11 -12.43 -15.74 18.75
CA ALA A 11 -11.93 -15.99 17.40
C ALA A 11 -12.81 -15.32 16.34
N LEU A 12 -14.14 -15.37 16.50
CA LEU A 12 -15.09 -14.75 15.57
C LEU A 12 -14.93 -13.22 15.52
N ILE A 13 -14.76 -12.57 16.69
CA ILE A 13 -14.44 -11.14 16.76
C ILE A 13 -13.12 -10.85 16.03
N PHE A 14 -12.11 -11.69 16.23
CA PHE A 14 -10.81 -11.54 15.57
C PHE A 14 -10.93 -11.58 14.04
N VAL A 15 -11.71 -12.53 13.51
CA VAL A 15 -11.98 -12.65 12.08
C VAL A 15 -12.69 -11.41 11.54
N ILE A 16 -13.68 -10.89 12.27
CA ILE A 16 -14.40 -9.65 11.88
C ILE A 16 -13.42 -8.46 11.84
N ILE A 17 -12.55 -8.31 12.84
CA ILE A 17 -11.57 -7.23 12.88
C ILE A 17 -10.63 -7.30 11.67
N VAL A 18 -10.08 -8.49 11.37
CA VAL A 18 -9.19 -8.68 10.23
C VAL A 18 -9.91 -8.38 8.91
N ALA A 19 -11.15 -8.87 8.75
CA ALA A 19 -11.95 -8.59 7.56
C ALA A 19 -12.23 -7.09 7.40
N ALA A 20 -12.57 -6.40 8.48
CA ALA A 20 -12.81 -4.95 8.47
C ALA A 20 -11.55 -4.16 8.09
N LEU A 21 -10.39 -4.52 8.65
CA LEU A 21 -9.11 -3.90 8.32
C LEU A 21 -8.75 -4.13 6.84
N LEU A 22 -9.00 -5.34 6.33
CA LEU A 22 -8.72 -5.69 4.94
C LEU A 22 -9.60 -4.90 3.97
N ILE A 23 -10.92 -4.86 4.21
CA ILE A 23 -11.87 -4.07 3.40
C ILE A 23 -11.49 -2.59 3.44
N TRP A 24 -11.14 -2.07 4.61
CA TRP A 24 -10.69 -0.70 4.75
C TRP A 24 -9.38 -0.43 4.01
N SER A 25 -8.42 -1.37 4.03
CA SER A 25 -7.15 -1.25 3.31
C SER A 25 -7.37 -1.19 1.79
N ILE A 26 -8.28 -2.01 1.27
CA ILE A 26 -8.66 -2.00 -0.15
C ILE A 26 -9.29 -0.65 -0.50
N ASN A 27 -10.23 -0.18 0.32
CA ASN A 27 -10.96 1.06 0.05
C ASN A 27 -10.10 2.33 0.24
N ARG A 28 -8.96 2.22 0.93
CA ARG A 28 -8.01 3.33 1.14
C ARG A 28 -7.18 3.68 -0.10
N GLY A 29 -7.31 2.95 -1.20
CA GLY A 29 -6.66 3.30 -2.45
C GLY A 29 -5.14 3.16 -2.45
N GLN A 30 -4.54 2.37 -1.54
CA GLN A 30 -3.07 2.13 -1.54
C GLN A 30 -2.53 1.52 -2.84
N TYR A 31 -3.41 1.05 -3.73
CA TYR A 31 -3.03 0.55 -5.04
C TYR A 31 -2.86 1.65 -6.09
N ASP A 32 -3.49 2.83 -5.90
CA ASP A 32 -3.44 3.96 -6.83
C ASP A 32 -2.05 4.62 -6.85
N ASP A 33 -1.42 4.71 -5.67
CA ASP A 33 -0.03 5.21 -5.53
C ASP A 33 0.98 4.29 -6.26
N LEU A 34 0.75 2.96 -6.24
CA LEU A 34 1.64 1.99 -6.90
C LEU A 34 1.51 2.03 -8.43
N ASP A 35 0.30 2.25 -8.96
CA ASP A 35 0.09 2.41 -10.41
C ASP A 35 0.75 3.68 -10.95
N HIS A 36 0.72 4.78 -10.18
CA HIS A 36 1.41 6.02 -10.52
C HIS A 36 2.94 5.86 -10.50
N ASP A 37 3.48 5.19 -9.49
CA ASP A 37 4.91 4.93 -9.35
C ASP A 37 5.45 3.98 -10.43
N ALA A 38 4.67 2.95 -10.81
CA ALA A 38 5.03 2.03 -11.89
C ALA A 38 5.11 2.74 -13.25
N TRP A 39 4.18 3.67 -13.52
CA TRP A 39 4.21 4.49 -14.73
C TRP A 39 5.43 5.40 -14.78
N ARG A 40 5.80 6.01 -13.65
CA ARG A 40 7.00 6.86 -13.56
C ARG A 40 8.28 6.06 -13.78
N ALA A 41 8.44 4.91 -13.13
CA ALA A 41 9.63 4.07 -13.28
C ALA A 41 9.82 3.55 -14.72
N LEU A 42 8.74 3.09 -15.37
CA LEU A 42 8.81 2.64 -16.77
C LEU A 42 9.08 3.82 -17.73
N ASN A 43 8.45 4.96 -17.49
CA ASN A 43 8.61 6.12 -18.36
C ASN A 43 9.98 6.78 -18.17
N ASP A 44 10.57 6.77 -16.97
CA ASP A 44 11.94 7.24 -16.72
C ASP A 44 12.99 6.41 -17.48
N ASP A 45 12.74 5.10 -17.69
CA ASP A 45 13.61 4.24 -18.51
C ASP A 45 13.42 4.48 -20.03
N LEU A 46 12.21 4.87 -20.46
CA LEU A 46 11.86 5.11 -21.87
C LEU A 46 12.21 6.53 -22.33
N THR A 47 11.98 7.52 -21.49
CA THR A 47 12.46 8.87 -21.67
C THR A 47 13.85 8.92 -21.08
N GLY A 48 14.90 8.71 -21.89
CA GLY A 48 16.30 8.85 -21.50
C GLY A 48 16.70 10.29 -21.11
N ASN A 49 15.84 11.00 -20.40
CA ASN A 49 16.06 12.29 -19.80
C ASN A 49 16.82 12.04 -18.50
N SER A 50 18.10 11.73 -18.65
CA SER A 50 19.09 12.16 -17.67
C SER A 50 18.98 13.68 -17.61
N THR A 51 18.13 14.22 -16.73
CA THR A 51 18.18 15.64 -16.40
C THR A 51 19.60 15.86 -15.89
N PRO A 52 20.46 16.61 -16.60
CA PRO A 52 21.78 16.90 -16.11
C PRO A 52 21.62 17.62 -14.76
N PRO A 53 22.54 17.42 -13.80
CA PRO A 53 22.51 18.17 -12.56
C PRO A 53 22.44 19.66 -12.91
N ASP A 54 21.40 20.33 -12.41
CA ASP A 54 21.19 21.76 -12.56
C ASP A 54 22.41 22.50 -11.95
N ASP A 55 23.32 22.94 -12.81
CA ASP A 55 24.53 23.72 -12.48
C ASP A 55 24.19 25.21 -12.30
N ASN A 56 23.06 25.51 -11.68
CA ASN A 56 22.61 26.89 -11.43
C ASN A 56 23.03 27.42 -10.05
N ASP A 57 23.96 26.73 -9.37
CA ASP A 57 24.59 27.15 -8.11
C ASP A 57 26.00 27.78 -8.32
N ARG A 58 26.35 28.17 -9.55
CA ARG A 58 27.66 28.74 -9.92
C ARG A 58 27.63 30.22 -10.35
N ASN A 59 26.87 31.08 -9.69
CA ASN A 59 27.01 32.54 -9.90
C ASN A 59 26.79 33.40 -8.66
#